data_AF-A0A9E2CJA5-F1
#
_entry.id   AF-A0A9E2CJA5-F1
#
_cell.length_a   1.000
_cell.length_b   1.000
_cell.length_c   1.000
_cell.angle_alpha   90.00
_cell.angle_beta   90.00
_cell.angle_gamma   90.00
#
_symmetry.space_group_name_H-M   'P 1'
#
loop_
_entity.id
_entity.type
_entity.pdbx_description
1 polymer ?
#
loop_
_entity_poly.entity_id
_entity_poly.type
_entity_poly.pdbx_seq_one_letter_code
_entity_poly.pdbx_strand_id
1 'polypeptide(L)'
;LQPTFRVRLGEPGNSNALIIAKRLGMPGRLVNQAKGFLANRTRALNEAIAGTLDSRREAEQARKHAREAQLEAEQQRDEFAKTRQKLDQAQKAFDKWTGWIVALQPGDEVFIKSLHRPAKVVRMELHKQRALVSAGGMDIEVPLRDVVVPAEE
;
A
#
# COMPACT_ATOMS: atom_id res chain seq x y z
N LEU A 1 2.37 -32.55 -39.93
CA LEU A 1 3.75 -32.48 -39.40
C LEU A 1 3.84 -31.30 -38.43
N GLN A 2 4.11 -31.55 -37.14
CA GLN A 2 4.37 -30.49 -36.15
C GLN A 2 5.85 -30.06 -36.22
N PRO A 3 6.19 -28.79 -35.95
CA PRO A 3 7.58 -28.36 -35.90
C PRO A 3 8.30 -28.99 -34.69
N THR A 4 9.52 -29.48 -34.91
CA THR A 4 10.40 -30.07 -33.87
C THR A 4 11.32 -29.04 -33.19
N PHE A 5 11.17 -27.75 -33.52
CA PHE A 5 12.00 -26.66 -33.02
C PHE A 5 11.22 -25.71 -32.08
N ARG A 6 11.91 -25.15 -31.07
CA ARG A 6 11.38 -24.13 -30.15
C ARG A 6 12.24 -22.88 -30.22
N VAL A 7 11.62 -21.71 -30.33
CA VAL A 7 12.31 -20.40 -30.30
C VAL A 7 12.37 -19.89 -28.87
N ARG A 8 13.56 -19.47 -28.43
CA ARG A 8 13.78 -18.86 -27.12
C ARG A 8 14.26 -17.42 -27.31
N LEU A 9 13.38 -16.47 -27.03
CA LEU A 9 13.67 -15.04 -27.16
C LEU A 9 14.54 -14.58 -25.98
N GLY A 10 15.65 -13.89 -26.29
CA GLY A 10 16.57 -13.36 -25.28
C GLY A 10 17.67 -14.32 -24.81
N GLU A 11 17.65 -15.59 -25.26
CA GLU A 11 18.78 -16.50 -25.08
C GLU A 11 19.75 -16.37 -26.27
N PRO A 12 21.04 -16.06 -26.03
CA PRO A 12 22.03 -16.10 -27.09
C PRO A 12 22.22 -17.53 -27.60
N GLY A 13 22.18 -17.69 -28.93
CA GLY A 13 22.30 -18.99 -29.57
C GLY A 13 23.73 -19.54 -29.53
N ASN A 14 23.87 -20.84 -29.26
CA ASN A 14 25.13 -21.54 -29.45
C ASN A 14 25.37 -21.85 -30.95
N SER A 15 26.51 -21.40 -31.49
CA SER A 15 26.89 -21.68 -32.89
C SER A 15 27.23 -23.16 -33.08
N ASN A 16 26.39 -23.90 -33.82
CA ASN A 16 26.54 -25.33 -34.08
C ASN A 16 27.30 -25.67 -35.38
N ALA A 17 28.00 -24.69 -35.99
CA ALA A 17 28.64 -24.84 -37.29
C ALA A 17 29.59 -26.04 -37.41
N LEU A 18 30.40 -26.32 -36.37
CA LEU A 18 31.32 -27.46 -36.37
C LEU A 18 30.61 -28.82 -36.28
N ILE A 19 29.46 -28.87 -35.59
CA ILE A 19 28.62 -30.08 -35.51
C ILE A 19 28.01 -30.37 -36.88
N ILE A 20 27.54 -29.32 -37.57
CA ILE A 20 26.98 -29.42 -38.92
C ILE A 20 28.07 -29.86 -39.91
N ALA A 21 29.24 -29.22 -39.90
CA ALA A 21 30.38 -29.57 -40.76
C ALA A 21 30.83 -31.04 -40.58
N LYS A 22 30.89 -31.54 -39.34
CA LYS A 22 31.16 -32.97 -39.06
C LYS A 22 30.09 -33.87 -39.68
N ARG A 23 28.82 -33.51 -39.54
CA ARG A 23 27.68 -34.28 -40.08
C ARG A 23 27.66 -34.31 -41.62
N LEU A 24 28.20 -33.27 -42.25
CA LEU A 24 28.36 -33.15 -43.71
C LEU A 24 29.63 -33.84 -44.25
N GLY A 25 30.38 -34.56 -43.40
CA GLY A 25 31.52 -35.38 -43.83
C GLY A 25 32.90 -34.76 -43.62
N MET A 26 33.02 -33.63 -42.90
CA MET A 26 34.33 -33.05 -42.59
C MET A 26 35.17 -34.01 -41.72
N PRO A 27 36.46 -34.23 -42.04
CA PRO A 27 37.36 -35.09 -41.27
C PRO A 27 37.43 -34.67 -39.79
N GLY A 28 37.26 -35.62 -38.87
CA GLY A 28 37.24 -35.36 -37.43
C GLY A 28 38.51 -34.68 -36.90
N ARG A 29 39.67 -34.93 -37.53
CA ARG A 29 40.94 -34.27 -37.21
C ARG A 29 40.88 -32.74 -37.42
N LEU A 30 40.32 -32.30 -38.54
CA LEU A 30 40.15 -30.87 -38.85
C LEU A 30 39.12 -30.21 -37.93
N VAL A 31 38.02 -30.92 -37.63
CA VAL A 31 37.00 -30.45 -36.68
C VAL A 31 37.60 -30.25 -35.28
N ASN A 32 38.43 -31.20 -34.82
CA ASN A 32 39.08 -31.11 -33.50
C ASN A 32 40.13 -29.98 -33.46
N GLN A 33 40.88 -29.77 -34.53
CA GLN A 33 41.81 -28.66 -34.63
C GLN A 33 41.09 -27.30 -34.60
N ALA A 34 39.98 -27.17 -35.34
CA ALA A 34 39.12 -25.98 -35.32
C ALA A 34 38.51 -25.71 -33.93
N LYS A 35 38.12 -26.76 -33.19
CA LYS A 35 37.67 -26.63 -31.79
C LYS A 35 38.76 -26.05 -30.89
N GLY A 36 40.02 -26.47 -31.07
CA GLY A 36 41.16 -25.95 -30.31
C GLY A 36 41.34 -24.44 -30.48
N PHE A 37 41.20 -23.94 -31.71
CA PHE A 37 41.30 -22.49 -32.00
C PHE A 37 40.16 -21.67 -31.38
N LEU A 38 38.97 -22.26 -31.23
CA LEU A 38 37.79 -21.57 -30.71
C LEU A 38 37.67 -21.67 -29.17
N ALA A 39 38.28 -22.67 -28.54
CA ALA A 39 38.06 -22.99 -27.13
C ALA A 39 38.23 -21.81 -26.16
N ASN A 40 39.27 -20.99 -26.32
CA ASN A 40 39.50 -19.85 -25.43
C ASN A 40 38.57 -18.67 -25.73
N ARG A 41 38.35 -18.36 -27.01
CA ARG A 41 37.48 -17.25 -27.43
C ARG A 41 36.01 -17.52 -27.10
N THR A 42 35.57 -18.77 -27.27
CA THR A 42 34.21 -19.20 -26.93
C THR A 42 33.99 -19.19 -25.42
N ARG A 43 34.98 -19.54 -24.60
CA ARG A 43 34.86 -19.48 -23.13
C ARG A 43 34.64 -18.05 -22.64
N ALA A 44 35.49 -17.12 -23.06
CA ALA A 44 35.38 -15.70 -22.69
C ALA A 44 34.05 -15.09 -23.15
N LEU A 45 33.59 -15.45 -24.36
CA LEU A 45 32.29 -15.00 -24.86
C LEU A 45 31.14 -15.56 -24.01
N ASN A 46 31.17 -16.85 -23.66
CA ASN A 46 30.13 -17.48 -22.85
C ASN A 46 30.09 -16.90 -21.42
N GLU A 47 31.25 -16.61 -20.82
CA GLU A 47 31.33 -15.94 -19.52
C GLU A 47 30.76 -14.51 -19.57
N ALA A 48 31.11 -13.73 -20.59
CA ALA A 48 30.56 -12.38 -20.78
C ALA A 48 29.04 -12.40 -21.00
N ILE A 49 28.56 -13.37 -21.77
CA ILE A 49 27.13 -13.61 -21.98
C ILE A 49 26.43 -13.97 -20.65
N ALA A 50 26.99 -14.90 -19.88
CA ALA A 50 26.43 -15.32 -18.60
C ALA A 50 26.35 -14.14 -17.63
N GLY A 51 27.45 -13.38 -17.48
CA GLY A 51 27.47 -12.18 -16.65
C GLY A 51 26.44 -11.15 -17.08
N THR A 52 26.27 -10.91 -18.38
CA THR A 52 25.27 -9.98 -18.89
C THR A 52 23.83 -10.44 -18.59
N LEU A 53 23.55 -11.73 -18.74
CA LEU A 53 22.24 -12.30 -18.43
C LEU A 53 21.91 -12.22 -16.93
N ASP A 54 22.89 -12.50 -16.08
CA ASP A 54 22.72 -12.41 -14.63
C ASP A 54 22.52 -10.96 -14.19
N SER A 55 23.34 -10.01 -14.67
CA SER A 55 23.13 -8.58 -14.41
C SER A 55 21.76 -8.11 -14.91
N ARG A 56 21.29 -8.60 -16.07
CA ARG A 56 19.96 -8.27 -16.57
C ARG A 56 18.86 -8.83 -15.67
N ARG A 57 18.99 -10.07 -15.20
CA ARG A 57 18.03 -10.68 -14.27
C ARG A 57 17.98 -9.93 -12.96
N GLU A 58 19.13 -9.58 -12.39
CA GLU A 58 19.23 -8.78 -11.17
C GLU A 58 18.56 -7.41 -11.36
N ALA A 59 18.82 -6.73 -12.48
CA ALA A 59 18.20 -5.45 -12.79
C ALA A 59 16.66 -5.55 -12.94
N GLU A 60 16.16 -6.61 -13.59
CA GLU A 60 14.72 -6.86 -13.71
C GLU A 60 14.07 -7.13 -12.34
N GLN A 61 14.71 -7.93 -11.49
CA GLN A 61 14.23 -8.19 -10.13
C GLN A 61 14.24 -6.92 -9.28
N ALA A 62 15.34 -6.15 -9.31
CA ALA A 62 15.43 -4.89 -8.60
C ALA A 62 14.34 -3.89 -9.06
N ARG A 63 14.08 -3.80 -10.37
CA ARG A 63 12.99 -2.98 -10.92
C ARG A 63 11.62 -3.47 -10.47
N LYS A 64 11.40 -4.78 -10.41
CA LYS A 64 10.15 -5.36 -9.93
C LYS A 64 9.93 -5.01 -8.46
N HIS A 65 10.92 -5.25 -7.59
CA HIS A 65 10.85 -4.90 -6.18
C HIS A 65 10.67 -3.40 -5.94
N ALA A 66 11.35 -2.55 -6.70
CA ALA A 66 11.17 -1.10 -6.59
C ALA A 66 9.73 -0.67 -6.93
N ARG A 67 9.12 -1.29 -7.96
CA ARG A 67 7.72 -1.02 -8.31
C ARG A 67 6.74 -1.50 -7.24
N GLU A 68 6.97 -2.68 -6.69
CA GLU A 68 6.16 -3.23 -5.59
C GLU A 68 6.23 -2.32 -4.36
N ALA A 69 7.44 -1.94 -3.94
CA ALA A 69 7.64 -1.04 -2.81
C ALA A 69 7.02 0.36 -3.05
N GLN A 70 7.08 0.88 -4.27
CA GLN A 70 6.44 2.15 -4.63
C GLN A 70 4.92 2.07 -4.49
N LEU A 71 4.31 0.97 -4.95
CA LEU A 71 2.87 0.75 -4.86
C LEU A 71 2.42 0.63 -3.40
N GLU A 72 3.15 -0.13 -2.58
CA GLU A 72 2.88 -0.24 -1.14
C GLU A 72 2.99 1.11 -0.42
N ALA A 73 4.03 1.89 -0.74
CA ALA A 73 4.21 3.23 -0.16
C ALA A 73 3.06 4.18 -0.55
N GLU A 74 2.56 4.10 -1.78
CA GLU A 74 1.43 4.90 -2.25
C GLU A 74 0.13 4.51 -1.51
N GLN A 75 -0.14 3.22 -1.38
CA GLN A 75 -1.29 2.72 -0.62
C GLN A 75 -1.25 3.17 0.85
N GLN A 76 -0.10 3.04 1.51
CA GLN A 76 0.06 3.50 2.88
C GLN A 76 -0.17 5.01 3.00
N ARG A 77 0.37 5.81 2.07
CA ARG A 77 0.16 7.27 2.06
C ARG A 77 -1.31 7.63 1.94
N ASP A 78 -2.07 6.93 1.10
CA ASP A 78 -3.51 7.16 0.95
C ASP A 78 -4.28 6.79 2.22
N GLU A 79 -3.95 5.67 2.86
CA GLU A 79 -4.56 5.27 4.13
C GLU A 79 -4.25 6.26 5.26
N PHE A 80 -3.01 6.71 5.36
CA PHE A 80 -2.59 7.74 6.30
C PHE A 80 -3.32 9.06 6.04
N ALA A 81 -3.46 9.48 4.78
CA ALA A 81 -4.17 10.70 4.42
C ALA A 81 -5.65 10.62 4.82
N LYS A 82 -6.34 9.51 4.51
CA LYS A 82 -7.74 9.28 4.91
C LYS A 82 -7.92 9.28 6.43
N THR A 83 -7.03 8.59 7.14
CA THR A 83 -7.07 8.53 8.61
C THR A 83 -6.86 9.92 9.22
N ARG A 84 -5.86 10.66 8.71
CA ARG A 84 -5.59 12.03 9.14
C ARG A 84 -6.76 12.97 8.87
N GLN A 85 -7.42 12.84 7.72
CA GLN A 85 -8.61 13.63 7.40
C GLN A 85 -9.77 13.34 8.36
N LYS A 86 -10.02 12.06 8.67
CA LYS A 86 -11.05 11.67 9.65
C LYS A 86 -10.75 12.23 11.04
N LEU A 87 -9.49 12.17 11.47
CA LEU A 87 -9.06 12.73 12.75
C LEU A 87 -9.21 14.25 12.79
N ASP A 88 -8.82 14.96 11.73
CA ASP A 88 -8.97 16.42 11.63
C ASP A 88 -10.46 16.84 11.65
N GLN A 89 -11.33 16.08 10.97
CA GLN A 89 -12.78 16.31 11.02
C GLN A 89 -13.34 16.06 12.42
N ALA A 90 -12.94 14.97 13.07
CA ALA A 90 -13.37 14.66 14.43
C ALA A 90 -12.89 15.73 15.43
N GLN A 91 -11.65 16.20 15.29
CA GLN A 91 -11.09 17.26 16.12
C GLN A 91 -11.86 18.57 15.93
N LYS A 92 -12.10 19.00 14.68
CA LYS A 92 -12.88 20.22 14.40
C LYS A 92 -14.31 20.12 14.93
N ALA A 93 -14.95 18.97 14.82
CA ALA A 93 -16.28 18.75 15.38
C ALA A 93 -16.26 18.83 16.91
N PHE A 94 -15.24 18.24 17.54
CA PHE A 94 -15.03 18.31 18.98
C PHE A 94 -14.74 19.73 19.46
N ASP A 95 -13.90 20.50 18.76
CA ASP A 95 -13.59 21.88 19.12
C ASP A 95 -14.83 22.78 19.02
N LYS A 96 -15.66 22.59 17.97
CA LYS A 96 -16.95 23.28 17.86
C LYS A 96 -17.90 22.90 18.98
N TRP A 97 -18.01 21.60 19.26
CA TRP A 97 -18.88 21.08 20.31
C TRP A 97 -18.45 21.54 21.71
N THR A 98 -17.15 21.56 22.01
CA THR A 98 -16.63 22.07 23.29
C THR A 98 -16.87 23.57 23.43
N GLY A 99 -16.66 24.36 22.36
CA GLY A 99 -17.00 25.78 22.36
C GLY A 99 -18.48 26.03 22.65
N TRP A 100 -19.37 25.25 22.03
CA TRP A 100 -20.81 25.30 22.30
C TRP A 100 -21.15 24.90 23.74
N ILE A 101 -20.58 23.79 24.23
CA ILE A 101 -20.82 23.29 25.59
C ILE A 101 -20.40 24.29 26.68
N VAL A 102 -19.31 25.01 26.46
CA VAL A 102 -18.82 26.02 27.42
C VAL A 102 -19.69 27.28 27.41
N ALA A 103 -20.35 27.58 26.28
CA ALA A 103 -21.22 28.74 26.16
C ALA A 103 -22.63 28.54 26.77
N LEU A 104 -23.08 27.29 26.92
CA LEU A 104 -24.38 26.93 27.49
C LEU A 104 -24.58 27.47 28.91
N GLN A 105 -25.77 28.02 29.16
CA GLN A 105 -26.20 28.51 30.46
C GLN A 105 -27.20 27.55 31.11
N PRO A 106 -27.34 27.57 32.45
CA PRO A 106 -28.41 26.89 33.14
C PRO A 106 -29.78 27.35 32.62
N GLY A 107 -30.61 26.39 32.22
CA GLY A 107 -31.94 26.61 31.63
C GLY A 107 -32.01 26.37 30.11
N ASP A 108 -30.86 26.32 29.43
CA ASP A 108 -30.81 26.07 27.98
C ASP A 108 -31.30 24.66 27.63
N GLU A 109 -32.01 24.55 26.51
CA GLU A 109 -32.48 23.27 25.99
C GLU A 109 -31.35 22.56 25.24
N VAL A 110 -31.13 21.30 25.61
CA VAL A 110 -30.13 20.41 25.03
C VAL A 110 -30.76 19.07 24.72
N PHE A 111 -30.26 18.39 23.70
CA PHE A 111 -30.76 17.06 23.37
C PHE A 111 -29.81 16.00 23.92
N ILE A 112 -30.36 14.98 24.59
CA ILE A 112 -29.55 13.89 25.15
C ILE A 112 -29.66 12.69 24.21
N LYS A 113 -28.56 12.32 23.56
CA LYS A 113 -28.49 11.20 22.63
C LYS A 113 -28.92 9.88 23.28
N SER A 114 -28.47 9.61 24.51
CA SER A 114 -28.78 8.37 25.22
C SER A 114 -30.27 8.22 25.57
N LEU A 115 -30.98 9.33 25.76
CA LEU A 115 -32.41 9.33 26.12
C LEU A 115 -33.32 9.63 24.92
N HIS A 116 -32.76 10.05 23.78
CA HIS A 116 -33.49 10.50 22.58
C HIS A 116 -34.59 11.54 22.90
N ARG A 117 -34.32 12.42 23.86
CA ARG A 117 -35.26 13.41 24.35
C ARG A 117 -34.56 14.76 24.59
N PRO A 118 -35.28 15.89 24.41
CA PRO A 118 -34.81 17.18 24.85
C PRO A 118 -34.85 17.27 26.39
N ALA A 119 -33.92 18.01 26.95
CA ALA A 119 -33.78 18.26 28.38
C ALA A 119 -33.22 19.66 28.61
N LYS A 120 -33.39 20.19 29.82
CA LYS A 120 -32.84 21.50 30.19
C LYS A 120 -31.59 21.33 31.03
N VAL A 121 -30.55 22.11 30.76
CA VAL A 121 -29.33 22.09 31.56
C VAL A 121 -29.61 22.68 32.93
N VAL A 122 -29.43 21.90 34.00
CA VAL A 122 -29.55 22.42 35.37
C VAL A 122 -28.19 22.93 35.84
N ARG A 123 -27.15 22.11 35.67
CA ARG A 123 -25.77 22.48 35.99
C ARG A 123 -24.79 21.57 35.26
N MET A 124 -23.59 22.08 34.99
CA MET A 124 -22.52 21.34 34.31
C MET A 124 -21.33 21.16 35.24
N GLU A 125 -20.85 19.93 35.37
CA GLU A 125 -19.63 19.58 36.10
C GLU A 125 -18.53 19.23 35.09
N LEU A 126 -17.95 20.26 34.46
CA LEU A 126 -16.89 20.12 33.44
C LEU A 126 -15.71 19.27 33.94
N HIS A 127 -15.32 19.44 35.21
CA HIS A 127 -14.24 18.69 35.86
C HIS A 127 -14.51 17.18 36.01
N LYS A 128 -15.78 16.76 36.08
CA LYS A 128 -16.16 15.34 36.11
C LYS A 128 -16.66 14.81 34.77
N GLN A 129 -16.72 15.67 33.75
CA GLN A 129 -17.30 15.37 32.45
C GLN A 129 -18.78 14.96 32.49
N ARG A 130 -19.56 15.52 33.43
CA ARG A 130 -20.99 15.18 33.62
C ARG A 130 -21.86 16.44 33.64
N ALA A 131 -23.10 16.30 33.20
CA ALA A 131 -24.12 17.35 33.25
C ALA A 131 -25.36 16.83 33.96
N LEU A 132 -25.93 17.66 34.84
CA LEU A 132 -27.24 17.42 35.42
C LEU A 132 -28.26 18.12 34.52
N VAL A 133 -29.19 17.33 34.00
CA VAL A 133 -30.18 17.77 33.02
C VAL A 133 -31.57 17.37 33.50
N SER A 134 -32.55 18.26 33.35
CA SER A 134 -33.94 18.01 33.73
C SER A 134 -34.74 17.61 32.50
N ALA A 135 -35.23 16.37 32.49
CA ALA A 135 -36.01 15.81 31.38
C ALA A 135 -37.36 15.30 31.92
N GLY A 136 -38.47 15.95 31.53
CA GLY A 136 -39.81 15.54 31.96
C GLY A 136 -40.07 15.71 33.48
N GLY A 137 -39.37 16.64 34.14
CA GLY A 137 -39.55 16.91 35.58
C GLY A 137 -38.70 16.03 36.51
N MET A 138 -37.83 15.17 35.97
CA MET A 138 -36.81 14.44 36.73
C MET A 138 -35.41 14.92 36.36
N ASP A 139 -34.57 15.10 37.37
CA ASP A 139 -33.17 15.46 37.21
C ASP A 139 -32.33 14.20 37.00
N ILE A 140 -31.61 14.14 35.88
CA ILE A 140 -30.82 12.98 35.45
C ILE A 140 -29.39 13.43 35.24
N GLU A 141 -28.42 12.64 35.72
CA GLU A 141 -27.00 12.89 35.49
C GLU A 141 -26.52 12.14 34.25
N VAL A 142 -26.12 12.88 33.22
CA VAL A 142 -25.66 12.33 31.94
C VAL A 142 -24.21 12.69 31.64
N PRO A 143 -23.46 11.84 30.91
CA PRO A 143 -22.13 12.19 30.41
C PRO A 143 -22.21 13.41 29.48
N LEU A 144 -21.25 14.34 29.55
CA LEU A 144 -21.23 15.50 28.66
C LEU A 144 -21.26 15.10 27.19
N ARG A 145 -20.54 14.05 26.80
CA ARG A 145 -20.49 13.48 25.43
C ARG A 145 -21.86 13.11 24.84
N ASP A 146 -22.87 12.89 25.68
CA ASP A 146 -24.22 12.52 25.25
C ASP A 146 -25.11 13.77 25.04
N VAL A 147 -24.63 14.95 25.47
CA VAL A 147 -25.28 16.25 25.29
C VAL A 147 -24.92 16.79 23.90
N VAL A 148 -25.93 16.93 23.06
CA VAL A 148 -25.78 17.46 21.70
C VAL A 148 -26.69 18.66 21.50
N VAL A 149 -26.35 19.48 20.49
CA VAL A 149 -27.18 20.61 20.07
C VAL A 149 -28.58 20.09 19.77
N PRO A 150 -29.65 20.73 20.27
CA PRO A 150 -31.00 20.37 19.88
C PRO A 150 -31.09 20.42 18.34
N ALA A 151 -31.48 19.31 17.73
CA ALA A 151 -31.66 19.27 16.29
C ALA A 151 -32.79 20.25 15.94
N GLU A 152 -32.46 21.35 15.25
CA GLU A 152 -33.45 22.08 14.49
C GLU A 152 -33.92 21.13 13.38
N GLU A 153 -35.17 20.67 13.46
CA GLU A 153 -35.86 20.01 12.33
C GLU A 153 -35.95 20.94 11.12
#